data_AF-A0A849NJJ0-F1
#
_entry.id   AF-A0A849NJJ0-F1
#
_cell.length_a   1.000
_cell.length_b   1.000
_cell.length_c   1.000
_cell.angle_alpha   90.00
_cell.angle_beta   90.00
_cell.angle_gamma   90.00
#
_symmetry.space_group_name_H-M   'P 1'
#
loop_
_entity.id
_entity.type
_entity.pdbx_description
1 polymer ?
#
loop_
_entity_poly.entity_id
_entity_poly.type
_entity_poly.pdbx_seq_one_letter_code
_entity_poly.pdbx_strand_id
1 'polypeptide(L)'
;MTKKYLSNLFKTHQKGDAREESYYTHLADLISVFSETNKSTSSGRKRKKIDITILPKKTEAGNPDFRIWDGKQKIIGYIEAKNLGTDLDKIEETEQLKRYLSTFPNVILTNFTEFRLYRDGELVDKISIARPFVIKKLSTVPPLENEDKLFELLERFLDFSIPNKFTAKSLAIELAKRTKFLKDEIVREELKSGTKSIHGFYEAFKEFLIAGISEDEFADLYSQTITYGLFAARLRANKDFNRKLAFSFIPKSIGILRDVFKFISLEDLPQQMEIIIDDIAEVLSAADAKKILDQYYHEGKGSDPVLHFYETFLSVYDPATREKRGVYYTPEPVVSFIVRSLHQILKDKFNIADGLASKNVTLLDPAGGTLGFLAKAIETAVEEFESKYGKGAVKNFLKEQVLQNYYAFELMMAPYAIGHMKMSFLLEELGYRMEDDERIKYYLTNTLEMKELDESKFPGMSSLSHESHEAGKVKRKEPILVILGNPPYSGHSSNTGVWISDVIKEYYQIDGKSLGEKNPKWLQDDYVKFIRFSQWKIDQAGEGVLGFITNHSYLDNPTFRGMRKSLMNSFDEIYILDLHGNSLKKEKSPDGSKDENVFDIQQGVAIVFMIKYKKTKKLKVHA
;
A
#
# COMPACT_ATOMS: atom_id res chain seq x y z
N MET A 1 -43.68 -18.30 9.89
CA MET A 1 -42.53 -18.47 8.97
C MET A 1 -41.53 -19.49 9.49
N THR A 2 -41.10 -19.40 10.76
CA THR A 2 -40.06 -20.26 11.35
C THR A 2 -40.46 -21.74 11.41
N LYS A 3 -41.74 -22.05 11.67
CA LYS A 3 -42.26 -23.45 11.56
C LYS A 3 -42.08 -24.04 10.16
N LYS A 4 -42.29 -23.23 9.10
CA LYS A 4 -42.09 -23.65 7.71
C LYS A 4 -40.60 -23.89 7.44
N TYR A 5 -39.73 -23.02 7.95
CA TYR A 5 -38.28 -23.19 7.87
C TYR A 5 -37.83 -24.51 8.50
N LEU A 6 -38.23 -24.82 9.74
CA LEU A 6 -37.89 -26.09 10.39
C LEU A 6 -38.44 -27.32 9.64
N SER A 7 -39.66 -27.22 9.09
CA SER A 7 -40.22 -28.28 8.24
C SER A 7 -39.40 -28.51 6.97
N ASN A 8 -38.91 -27.43 6.35
CA ASN A 8 -38.05 -27.50 5.17
C ASN A 8 -36.67 -28.11 5.49
N LEU A 9 -36.05 -27.73 6.61
CA LEU A 9 -34.80 -28.35 7.07
C LEU A 9 -34.97 -29.86 7.25
N PHE A 10 -36.05 -30.29 7.91
CA PHE A 10 -36.37 -31.70 8.08
C PHE A 10 -36.55 -32.43 6.73
N LYS A 11 -37.35 -31.86 5.81
CA LYS A 11 -37.57 -32.45 4.48
C LYS A 11 -36.28 -32.57 3.67
N THR A 12 -35.39 -31.58 3.73
CA THR A 12 -34.07 -31.67 3.08
C THR A 12 -33.25 -32.78 3.72
N HIS A 13 -33.19 -32.85 5.05
CA HIS A 13 -32.44 -33.89 5.76
C HIS A 13 -32.93 -35.30 5.41
N GLN A 14 -34.25 -35.50 5.32
CA GLN A 14 -34.88 -36.79 5.05
C GLN A 14 -34.48 -37.40 3.69
N LYS A 15 -34.03 -36.59 2.73
CA LYS A 15 -33.56 -37.10 1.42
C LYS A 15 -32.31 -37.99 1.54
N GLY A 16 -31.56 -37.86 2.64
CA GLY A 16 -30.43 -38.74 2.97
C GLY A 16 -29.08 -38.36 2.33
N ASP A 17 -29.07 -37.43 1.38
CA ASP A 17 -27.89 -36.93 0.67
C ASP A 17 -27.57 -35.45 0.96
N ALA A 18 -28.27 -34.86 1.95
CA ALA A 18 -28.16 -33.45 2.26
C ALA A 18 -26.79 -33.06 2.81
N ARG A 19 -26.17 -32.07 2.17
CA ARG A 19 -24.94 -31.39 2.61
C ARG A 19 -25.26 -30.00 3.17
N GLU A 20 -24.26 -29.32 3.69
CA GLU A 20 -24.37 -27.98 4.26
C GLU A 20 -25.12 -27.01 3.34
N GLU A 21 -24.72 -26.98 2.07
CA GLU A 21 -25.25 -26.09 1.04
C GLU A 21 -26.71 -26.41 0.68
N SER A 22 -27.18 -27.63 1.00
CA SER A 22 -28.55 -28.07 0.76
C SER A 22 -29.57 -27.31 1.62
N TYR A 23 -29.11 -26.66 2.68
CA TYR A 23 -29.93 -25.88 3.60
C TYR A 23 -29.85 -24.36 3.36
N TYR A 24 -28.95 -23.89 2.47
CA TYR A 24 -28.67 -22.47 2.30
C TYR A 24 -29.87 -21.66 1.81
N THR A 25 -30.62 -22.21 0.85
CA THR A 25 -31.83 -21.57 0.32
C THR A 25 -32.90 -21.41 1.39
N HIS A 26 -33.04 -22.38 2.30
CA HIS A 26 -34.00 -22.28 3.40
C HIS A 26 -33.65 -21.17 4.37
N LEU A 27 -32.35 -20.99 4.66
CA LEU A 27 -31.88 -19.91 5.53
C LEU A 27 -32.07 -18.55 4.86
N ALA A 28 -31.71 -18.43 3.58
CA ALA A 28 -31.93 -17.22 2.80
C ALA A 28 -33.42 -16.85 2.75
N ASP A 29 -34.31 -17.82 2.48
CA ASP A 29 -35.76 -17.61 2.46
C ASP A 29 -36.30 -17.13 3.82
N LEU A 30 -35.81 -17.70 4.93
CA LEU A 30 -36.21 -17.28 6.27
C LEU A 30 -35.87 -15.80 6.50
N ILE A 31 -34.65 -15.38 6.15
CA ILE A 31 -34.16 -14.02 6.36
C ILE A 31 -34.86 -13.04 5.41
N SER A 32 -35.04 -13.40 4.14
CA SER A 32 -35.77 -12.58 3.16
C SER A 32 -37.22 -12.35 3.59
N VAL A 33 -37.94 -13.42 3.95
CA VAL A 33 -39.32 -13.31 4.45
C VAL A 33 -39.39 -12.49 5.75
N PHE A 34 -38.36 -12.57 6.60
CA PHE A 34 -38.28 -11.76 7.83
C PHE A 34 -38.13 -10.27 7.51
N SER A 35 -37.27 -9.92 6.56
CA SER A 35 -37.07 -8.55 6.10
C SER A 35 -38.34 -7.98 5.44
N GLU A 36 -39.06 -8.77 4.66
CA GLU A 36 -40.24 -8.32 3.89
C GLU A 36 -41.53 -8.24 4.72
N THR A 37 -41.61 -8.90 5.88
CA THR A 37 -42.84 -8.91 6.67
C THR A 37 -43.13 -7.53 7.25
N ASN A 38 -44.33 -6.98 6.96
CA ASN A 38 -44.83 -5.63 7.30
C ASN A 38 -44.93 -5.29 8.80
N LYS A 39 -44.31 -6.06 9.71
CA LYS A 39 -44.20 -5.65 11.11
C LYS A 39 -43.12 -4.58 11.20
N SER A 40 -43.52 -3.40 11.67
CA SER A 40 -42.59 -2.36 12.13
C SER A 40 -41.52 -3.01 13.02
N THR A 41 -40.29 -2.52 12.95
CA THR A 41 -39.28 -2.82 13.97
C THR A 41 -39.85 -2.48 15.36
N SER A 42 -39.26 -3.06 16.40
CA SER A 42 -39.48 -2.69 17.81
C SER A 42 -39.36 -1.16 18.04
N SER A 43 -38.66 -0.48 17.12
CA SER A 43 -38.37 0.96 17.08
C SER A 43 -39.25 1.80 16.14
N GLY A 44 -40.32 1.26 15.55
CA GLY A 44 -41.26 2.03 14.72
C GLY A 44 -40.86 2.22 13.24
N ARG A 45 -39.76 1.61 12.78
CA ARG A 45 -39.20 1.80 11.42
C ARG A 45 -39.64 0.68 10.47
N LYS A 46 -39.79 1.02 9.19
CA LYS A 46 -39.97 0.04 8.12
C LYS A 46 -38.68 -0.78 7.98
N ARG A 47 -38.80 -2.11 7.98
CA ARG A 47 -37.66 -3.02 7.75
C ARG A 47 -37.01 -2.71 6.39
N LYS A 48 -35.68 -2.69 6.36
CA LYS A 48 -34.89 -2.40 5.15
C LYS A 48 -35.09 -3.52 4.14
N LYS A 49 -35.20 -3.18 2.85
CA LYS A 49 -35.07 -4.16 1.77
C LYS A 49 -33.63 -4.67 1.77
N ILE A 50 -33.46 -5.99 1.71
CA ILE A 50 -32.17 -6.64 1.69
C ILE A 50 -32.01 -7.49 0.42
N ASP A 51 -30.76 -7.74 0.09
CA ASP A 51 -30.34 -8.76 -0.85
C ASP A 51 -29.40 -9.75 -0.14
N ILE A 52 -29.46 -11.01 -0.57
CA ILE A 52 -28.69 -12.12 0.01
C ILE A 52 -27.89 -12.77 -1.11
N THR A 53 -26.57 -12.78 -0.96
CA THR A 53 -25.67 -13.49 -1.86
C THR A 53 -25.17 -14.76 -1.15
N ILE A 54 -25.47 -15.92 -1.73
CA ILE A 54 -25.02 -17.23 -1.24
C ILE A 54 -23.69 -17.57 -1.92
N LEU A 55 -22.70 -17.98 -1.13
CA LEU A 55 -21.30 -18.10 -1.51
C LEU A 55 -20.76 -19.48 -1.11
N PRO A 56 -21.22 -20.55 -1.76
CA PRO A 56 -20.72 -21.88 -1.45
C PRO A 56 -19.22 -21.95 -1.79
N LYS A 57 -18.41 -22.21 -0.77
CA LYS A 57 -16.96 -22.36 -0.90
C LYS A 57 -16.56 -23.82 -0.99
N LYS A 58 -15.50 -24.09 -1.74
CA LYS A 58 -14.93 -25.44 -1.91
C LYS A 58 -13.84 -25.75 -0.87
N THR A 59 -13.33 -24.72 -0.18
CA THR A 59 -12.23 -24.80 0.79
C THR A 59 -12.59 -23.99 2.04
N GLU A 60 -11.75 -24.05 3.08
CA GLU A 60 -11.90 -23.21 4.26
C GLU A 60 -11.50 -21.74 4.02
N ALA A 61 -10.91 -21.44 2.86
CA ALA A 61 -10.56 -20.10 2.44
C ALA A 61 -11.69 -19.44 1.63
N GLY A 62 -11.73 -18.11 1.64
CA GLY A 62 -12.80 -17.34 1.01
C GLY A 62 -13.71 -16.63 2.00
N ASN A 63 -14.66 -15.88 1.47
CA ASN A 63 -15.67 -15.15 2.25
C ASN A 63 -16.60 -16.11 3.01
N PRO A 64 -17.31 -15.61 4.04
CA PRO A 64 -18.39 -16.35 4.67
C PRO A 64 -19.48 -16.78 3.67
N ASP A 65 -20.23 -17.83 4.02
CA ASP A 65 -21.20 -18.46 3.11
C ASP A 65 -22.33 -17.54 2.64
N PHE A 66 -22.61 -16.46 3.37
CA PHE A 66 -23.60 -15.46 2.98
C PHE A 66 -23.08 -14.04 3.17
N ARG A 67 -23.39 -13.18 2.20
CA ARG A 67 -23.33 -11.72 2.33
C ARG A 67 -24.75 -11.18 2.35
N ILE A 68 -25.05 -10.35 3.34
CA ILE A 68 -26.33 -9.65 3.50
C ILE A 68 -26.09 -8.16 3.29
N TRP A 69 -26.86 -7.54 2.40
CA TRP A 69 -26.61 -6.17 1.96
C TRP A 69 -27.90 -5.51 1.43
N ASP A 70 -27.83 -4.24 1.00
CA ASP A 70 -28.98 -3.48 0.49
C ASP A 70 -29.21 -3.60 -1.03
N GLY A 71 -28.46 -4.50 -1.69
CA GLY A 71 -28.50 -4.70 -3.15
C GLY A 71 -27.81 -3.62 -3.97
N LYS A 72 -27.21 -2.62 -3.31
CA LYS A 72 -26.54 -1.50 -3.97
C LYS A 72 -25.10 -1.37 -3.52
N GLN A 73 -24.89 -1.12 -2.23
CA GLN A 73 -23.59 -0.79 -1.68
C GLN A 73 -23.45 -1.15 -0.20
N LYS A 74 -24.50 -1.02 0.61
CA LYS A 74 -24.39 -1.15 2.06
C LYS A 74 -24.44 -2.60 2.50
N ILE A 75 -23.35 -3.09 3.08
CA ILE A 75 -23.21 -4.41 3.65
C ILE A 75 -23.71 -4.34 5.09
N ILE A 76 -24.69 -5.21 5.34
CA ILE A 76 -25.29 -5.38 6.65
C ILE A 76 -24.43 -6.34 7.45
N GLY A 77 -23.95 -7.42 6.85
CA GLY A 77 -23.09 -8.37 7.53
C GLY A 77 -23.00 -9.69 6.80
N TYR A 78 -22.36 -10.64 7.46
CA TYR A 78 -22.06 -11.94 6.91
C TYR A 78 -22.66 -13.05 7.75
N ILE A 79 -22.92 -14.20 7.13
CA ILE A 79 -23.34 -15.41 7.83
C ILE A 79 -22.42 -16.54 7.43
N GLU A 80 -21.86 -17.21 8.43
CA GLU A 80 -21.16 -18.49 8.26
C GLU A 80 -22.10 -19.59 8.72
N ALA A 81 -22.38 -20.54 7.84
CA ALA A 81 -23.21 -21.69 8.15
C ALA A 81 -22.34 -22.92 8.37
N LYS A 82 -22.83 -23.84 9.18
CA LYS A 82 -22.26 -25.17 9.37
C LYS A 82 -23.33 -26.23 9.24
N ASN A 83 -22.92 -27.44 8.91
CA ASN A 83 -23.81 -28.59 8.81
C ASN A 83 -24.78 -28.72 9.99
N LEU A 84 -25.99 -29.19 9.71
CA LEU A 84 -27.03 -29.38 10.71
C LEU A 84 -26.54 -30.25 11.88
N GLY A 85 -26.66 -29.70 13.10
CA GLY A 85 -26.24 -30.36 14.34
C GLY A 85 -24.74 -30.40 14.58
N THR A 86 -23.96 -29.61 13.85
CA THR A 86 -22.56 -29.30 14.20
C THR A 86 -22.52 -28.56 15.54
N ASP A 87 -21.56 -28.94 16.39
CA ASP A 87 -21.27 -28.27 17.65
C ASP A 87 -20.57 -26.93 17.40
N LEU A 88 -21.30 -25.83 17.61
CA LEU A 88 -20.80 -24.49 17.32
C LEU A 88 -19.73 -24.02 18.31
N ASP A 89 -19.64 -24.60 19.52
CA ASP A 89 -18.59 -24.24 20.49
C ASP A 89 -17.20 -24.61 19.94
N LYS A 90 -17.09 -25.75 19.24
CA LYS A 90 -15.85 -26.15 18.56
C LYS A 90 -15.53 -25.29 17.34
N ILE A 91 -16.55 -24.77 16.67
CA ILE A 91 -16.37 -23.92 15.49
C ILE A 91 -15.81 -22.55 15.89
N GLU A 92 -16.18 -22.04 17.08
CA GLU A 92 -15.61 -20.80 17.63
C GLU A 92 -14.09 -20.86 17.81
N GLU A 93 -13.55 -22.05 18.07
CA GLU A 93 -12.11 -22.24 18.26
C GLU A 93 -11.34 -22.33 16.93
N THR A 94 -12.02 -22.46 15.80
CA THR A 94 -11.38 -22.61 14.48
C THR A 94 -10.74 -21.32 14.00
N GLU A 95 -9.60 -21.45 13.31
CA GLU A 95 -8.91 -20.30 12.72
C GLU A 95 -9.74 -19.59 11.63
N GLN A 96 -10.62 -20.33 10.95
CA GLN A 96 -11.56 -19.77 9.99
C GLN A 96 -12.51 -18.78 10.66
N LEU A 97 -13.20 -19.17 11.75
CA LEU A 97 -14.15 -18.27 12.39
C LEU A 97 -13.44 -17.09 13.05
N LYS A 98 -12.31 -17.31 13.76
CA LYS A 98 -11.52 -16.22 14.35
C LYS A 98 -11.11 -15.18 13.31
N ARG A 99 -10.75 -15.61 12.10
CA ARG A 99 -10.43 -14.73 10.98
C ARG A 99 -11.65 -13.93 10.51
N TYR A 100 -12.82 -14.54 10.37
CA TYR A 100 -14.05 -13.80 10.03
C TYR A 100 -14.44 -12.80 11.10
N LEU A 101 -14.38 -13.18 12.38
CA LEU A 101 -14.73 -12.32 13.51
C LEU A 101 -13.76 -11.15 13.70
N SER A 102 -12.49 -11.33 13.34
CA SER A 102 -11.50 -10.24 13.37
C SER A 102 -11.57 -9.31 12.15
N THR A 103 -12.18 -9.75 11.04
CA THR A 103 -12.27 -9.00 9.78
C THR A 103 -13.59 -8.25 9.64
N PHE A 104 -14.71 -8.92 9.90
CA PHE A 104 -16.05 -8.40 9.63
C PHE A 104 -16.75 -7.99 10.93
N PRO A 105 -17.34 -6.78 10.99
CA PRO A 105 -17.89 -6.22 12.23
C PRO A 105 -19.27 -6.79 12.60
N ASN A 106 -19.91 -7.53 11.69
CA ASN A 106 -21.23 -8.12 11.93
C ASN A 106 -21.33 -9.50 11.30
N VAL A 107 -21.30 -10.54 12.14
CA VAL A 107 -21.28 -11.93 11.69
C VAL A 107 -22.31 -12.75 12.45
N ILE A 108 -23.05 -13.60 11.76
CA ILE A 108 -23.81 -14.70 12.37
C ILE A 108 -23.09 -16.02 12.11
N LEU A 109 -22.91 -16.83 13.15
CA LEU A 109 -22.59 -18.25 13.03
C LEU A 109 -23.86 -19.07 13.25
N THR A 110 -24.14 -20.05 12.37
CA THR A 110 -25.31 -20.91 12.53
C THR A 110 -25.09 -22.36 12.10
N ASN A 111 -25.78 -23.29 12.76
CA ASN A 111 -25.95 -24.67 12.28
C ASN A 111 -27.39 -24.94 11.80
N PHE A 112 -28.10 -23.89 11.37
CA PHE A 112 -29.52 -23.84 10.98
C PHE A 112 -30.54 -23.98 12.12
N THR A 113 -30.13 -24.42 13.30
CA THR A 113 -31.01 -24.55 14.48
C THR A 113 -30.55 -23.70 15.67
N GLU A 114 -29.31 -23.27 15.66
CA GLU A 114 -28.68 -22.36 16.61
C GLU A 114 -28.08 -21.18 15.85
N PHE A 115 -28.18 -19.99 16.41
CA PHE A 115 -27.70 -18.74 15.83
C PHE A 115 -26.91 -17.97 16.89
N ARG A 116 -25.70 -17.53 16.53
CA ARG A 116 -24.83 -16.69 17.37
C ARG A 116 -24.49 -15.42 16.61
N LEU A 117 -24.81 -14.27 17.19
CA LEU A 117 -24.54 -12.96 16.62
C LEU A 117 -23.28 -12.38 17.26
N TYR A 118 -22.32 -11.98 16.44
CA TYR A 118 -21.10 -11.29 16.87
C TYR A 118 -21.04 -9.87 16.33
N ARG A 119 -20.51 -8.97 17.16
CA ARG A 119 -20.23 -7.56 16.83
C ARG A 119 -18.77 -7.27 17.13
N ASP A 120 -18.02 -6.84 16.11
CA ASP A 120 -16.61 -6.48 16.26
C ASP A 120 -15.78 -7.57 16.98
N GLY A 121 -16.12 -8.84 16.72
CA GLY A 121 -15.48 -10.02 17.31
C GLY A 121 -16.12 -10.53 18.61
N GLU A 122 -16.99 -9.75 19.25
CA GLU A 122 -17.60 -10.07 20.54
C GLU A 122 -18.98 -10.73 20.36
N LEU A 123 -19.26 -11.78 21.14
CA LEU A 123 -20.57 -12.45 21.13
C LEU A 123 -21.63 -11.54 21.79
N VAL A 124 -22.65 -11.18 21.02
CA VAL A 124 -23.75 -10.31 21.47
C VAL A 124 -25.00 -11.08 21.84
N ASP A 125 -25.30 -12.14 21.10
CA ASP A 125 -26.52 -12.94 21.32
C ASP A 125 -26.34 -14.38 20.86
N LYS A 126 -27.01 -15.32 21.53
CA LYS A 126 -26.97 -16.76 21.23
C LYS A 126 -28.33 -17.37 21.49
N ILE A 127 -28.89 -18.03 20.47
CA ILE A 127 -30.21 -18.64 20.55
C ILE A 127 -30.31 -19.96 19.80
N SER A 128 -31.07 -20.90 20.36
CA SER A 128 -31.48 -22.13 19.68
C SER A 128 -32.99 -22.12 19.46
N ILE A 129 -33.41 -22.41 18.23
CA ILE A 129 -34.82 -22.43 17.81
C ILE A 129 -35.40 -23.83 17.68
N ALA A 130 -34.54 -24.84 17.74
CA ALA A 130 -34.89 -26.25 17.68
C ALA A 130 -33.70 -27.08 18.17
N ARG A 131 -33.97 -28.31 18.59
CA ARG A 131 -32.92 -29.27 18.95
C ARG A 131 -32.53 -30.12 17.74
N PRO A 132 -31.29 -30.04 17.23
CA PRO A 132 -30.91 -30.75 15.99
C PRO A 132 -31.06 -32.27 16.07
N PHE A 133 -30.98 -32.87 17.27
CA PHE A 133 -31.17 -34.31 17.44
C PHE A 133 -32.58 -34.78 17.02
N VAL A 134 -33.60 -33.92 17.12
CA VAL A 134 -34.97 -34.28 16.73
C VAL A 134 -35.07 -34.47 15.22
N ILE A 135 -34.35 -33.66 14.43
CA ILE A 135 -34.24 -33.85 12.98
C ILE A 135 -33.38 -35.08 12.67
N LYS A 136 -32.19 -35.19 13.28
CA LYS A 136 -31.17 -36.18 12.88
C LYS A 136 -31.40 -37.60 13.39
N LYS A 137 -31.98 -37.74 14.60
CA LYS A 137 -32.15 -39.04 15.27
C LYS A 137 -33.60 -39.47 15.38
N LEU A 138 -34.50 -38.54 15.70
CA LEU A 138 -35.93 -38.85 15.81
C LEU A 138 -36.66 -38.75 14.46
N SER A 139 -36.00 -38.23 13.42
CA SER A 139 -36.52 -38.14 12.05
C SER A 139 -37.92 -37.54 11.97
N THR A 140 -38.14 -36.44 12.69
CA THR A 140 -39.40 -35.68 12.66
C THR A 140 -39.13 -34.18 12.67
N VAL A 141 -40.18 -33.39 12.38
CA VAL A 141 -40.11 -31.93 12.46
C VAL A 141 -39.91 -31.52 13.93
N PRO A 142 -38.86 -30.75 14.26
CA PRO A 142 -38.59 -30.38 15.65
C PRO A 142 -39.64 -29.39 16.16
N PRO A 143 -39.95 -29.43 17.48
CA PRO A 143 -40.73 -28.37 18.09
C PRO A 143 -39.98 -27.04 17.97
N LEU A 144 -40.71 -25.98 17.62
CA LEU A 144 -40.17 -24.63 17.55
C LEU A 144 -39.97 -24.09 18.97
N GLU A 145 -38.76 -23.62 19.26
CA GLU A 145 -38.37 -22.96 20.50
C GLU A 145 -37.97 -21.50 20.18
N ASN A 146 -38.16 -20.59 21.14
CA ASN A 146 -37.58 -19.23 21.12
C ASN A 146 -37.77 -18.37 19.84
N GLU A 147 -38.93 -18.44 19.18
CA GLU A 147 -39.17 -17.68 17.93
C GLU A 147 -39.00 -16.17 18.10
N ASP A 148 -39.52 -15.59 19.18
CA ASP A 148 -39.42 -14.15 19.43
C ASP A 148 -37.96 -13.70 19.60
N LYS A 149 -37.13 -14.50 20.28
CA LYS A 149 -35.69 -14.23 20.45
C LYS A 149 -34.91 -14.33 19.14
N LEU A 150 -35.26 -15.28 18.26
CA LEU A 150 -34.69 -15.32 16.90
C LEU A 150 -35.00 -14.02 16.15
N PHE A 151 -36.23 -13.52 16.25
CA PHE A 151 -36.62 -12.28 15.59
C PHE A 151 -35.88 -11.06 16.16
N GLU A 152 -35.69 -10.99 17.47
CA GLU A 152 -34.86 -9.95 18.10
C GLU A 152 -33.39 -10.00 17.59
N LEU A 153 -32.80 -11.19 17.50
CA LEU A 153 -31.44 -11.38 16.98
C LEU A 153 -31.35 -10.93 15.51
N LEU A 154 -32.27 -11.38 14.66
CA LEU A 154 -32.29 -11.00 13.24
C LEU A 154 -32.54 -9.49 13.06
N GLU A 155 -33.39 -8.89 13.88
CA GLU A 155 -33.59 -7.43 13.89
C GLU A 155 -32.29 -6.70 14.24
N ARG A 156 -31.60 -7.11 15.31
CA ARG A 156 -30.29 -6.56 15.70
C ARG A 156 -29.27 -6.69 14.58
N PHE A 157 -29.23 -7.84 13.89
CA PHE A 157 -28.30 -8.08 12.78
C PHE A 157 -28.62 -7.17 11.59
N LEU A 158 -29.89 -7.11 11.15
CA LEU A 158 -30.33 -6.35 9.97
C LEU A 158 -30.31 -4.83 10.16
N ASP A 159 -30.42 -4.35 11.40
CA ASP A 159 -30.34 -2.92 11.72
C ASP A 159 -28.92 -2.36 11.68
N PHE A 160 -27.90 -3.20 11.50
CA PHE A 160 -26.52 -2.73 11.38
C PHE A 160 -26.30 -1.76 10.23
N SER A 161 -25.29 -0.92 10.42
CA SER A 161 -24.55 -0.24 9.38
C SER A 161 -23.13 0.00 9.88
N ILE A 162 -22.16 -0.01 8.97
CA ILE A 162 -20.78 0.37 9.30
C ILE A 162 -20.78 1.75 9.98
N PRO A 163 -20.10 1.92 11.14
CA PRO A 163 -19.99 3.21 11.80
C PRO A 163 -19.44 4.27 10.85
N ASN A 164 -20.03 5.48 10.84
CA ASN A 164 -19.57 6.58 9.99
C ASN A 164 -18.54 7.49 10.66
N LYS A 165 -18.20 7.23 11.93
CA LYS A 165 -17.23 8.01 12.69
C LYS A 165 -15.88 7.31 12.69
N PHE A 166 -15.11 7.55 11.64
CA PHE A 166 -13.73 7.09 11.57
C PHE A 166 -12.76 8.19 11.96
N THR A 167 -11.73 7.82 12.72
CA THR A 167 -10.44 8.52 12.78
C THR A 167 -9.50 7.94 11.73
N ALA A 168 -8.38 8.63 11.44
CA ALA A 168 -7.35 8.08 10.55
C ALA A 168 -6.86 6.70 11.04
N LYS A 169 -6.64 6.55 12.34
CA LYS A 169 -6.19 5.30 12.95
C LYS A 169 -7.21 4.18 12.82
N SER A 170 -8.47 4.43 13.19
CA SER A 170 -9.51 3.40 13.10
C SER A 170 -9.81 3.00 11.64
N LEU A 171 -9.77 3.96 10.71
CA LEU A 171 -9.94 3.66 9.29
C LEU A 171 -8.79 2.79 8.77
N ALA A 172 -7.54 3.14 9.09
CA ALA A 172 -6.36 2.37 8.70
C ALA A 172 -6.42 0.92 9.23
N ILE A 173 -6.87 0.73 10.48
CA ILE A 173 -7.07 -0.60 11.08
C ILE A 173 -8.13 -1.40 10.29
N GLU A 174 -9.28 -0.80 10.01
CA GLU A 174 -10.38 -1.50 9.32
C GLU A 174 -10.03 -1.85 7.86
N LEU A 175 -9.28 -0.99 7.17
CA LEU A 175 -8.75 -1.33 5.84
C LEU A 175 -7.72 -2.44 5.94
N ALA A 176 -6.76 -2.37 6.87
CA ALA A 176 -5.69 -3.35 7.01
C ALA A 176 -6.22 -4.77 7.24
N LYS A 177 -7.24 -4.94 8.09
CA LYS A 177 -7.92 -6.22 8.31
C LYS A 177 -8.46 -6.81 7.00
N ARG A 178 -9.17 -6.01 6.22
CA ARG A 178 -9.79 -6.43 4.95
C ARG A 178 -8.79 -6.66 3.84
N THR A 179 -7.73 -5.85 3.77
CA THR A 179 -6.64 -6.06 2.81
C THR A 179 -5.91 -7.36 3.12
N LYS A 180 -5.69 -7.66 4.41
CA LYS A 180 -5.07 -8.92 4.82
C LYS A 180 -5.93 -10.11 4.43
N PHE A 181 -7.24 -10.01 4.65
CA PHE A 181 -8.20 -11.01 4.20
C PHE A 181 -8.19 -11.18 2.67
N LEU A 182 -8.22 -10.07 1.90
CA LEU A 182 -8.10 -10.09 0.45
C LEU A 182 -6.83 -10.82 -0.01
N LYS A 183 -5.68 -10.54 0.62
CA LYS A 183 -4.41 -11.22 0.33
C LYS A 183 -4.50 -12.72 0.64
N ASP A 184 -4.75 -13.03 1.91
CA ASP A 184 -4.50 -14.36 2.47
C ASP A 184 -5.55 -15.38 2.00
N GLU A 185 -6.81 -14.94 1.86
CA GLU A 185 -7.95 -15.83 1.65
C GLU A 185 -8.49 -15.80 0.22
N ILE A 186 -8.24 -14.73 -0.52
CA ILE A 186 -8.82 -14.54 -1.86
C ILE A 186 -7.73 -14.59 -2.93
N VAL A 187 -6.82 -13.62 -2.96
CA VAL A 187 -5.83 -13.50 -4.05
C VAL A 187 -4.92 -14.72 -4.13
N ARG A 188 -4.45 -15.22 -2.98
CA ARG A 188 -3.65 -16.47 -2.93
C ARG A 188 -4.40 -17.67 -3.48
N GLU A 189 -5.68 -17.82 -3.16
CA GLU A 189 -6.48 -18.95 -3.63
C GLU A 189 -6.81 -18.83 -5.12
N GLU A 190 -7.03 -17.62 -5.62
CA GLU A 190 -7.23 -17.35 -7.05
C GLU A 190 -5.94 -17.62 -7.86
N LEU A 191 -4.77 -17.34 -7.29
CA LEU A 191 -3.47 -17.73 -7.87
C LEU A 191 -3.31 -19.25 -7.90
N LYS A 192 -3.61 -19.96 -6.80
CA LYS A 192 -3.57 -21.44 -6.81
C LYS A 192 -4.56 -22.05 -7.81
N SER A 193 -5.71 -21.40 -8.01
CA SER A 193 -6.77 -21.89 -8.88
C SER A 193 -6.52 -21.64 -10.37
N GLY A 194 -5.46 -20.92 -10.74
CA GLY A 194 -5.15 -20.67 -12.15
C GLY A 194 -6.00 -19.58 -12.81
N THR A 195 -6.61 -18.65 -12.05
CA THR A 195 -7.48 -17.61 -12.62
C THR A 195 -6.69 -16.71 -13.56
N LYS A 196 -7.03 -16.75 -14.86
CA LYS A 196 -6.22 -16.17 -15.95
C LYS A 196 -5.92 -14.68 -15.78
N SER A 197 -6.89 -13.89 -15.31
CA SER A 197 -6.73 -12.44 -15.16
C SER A 197 -5.69 -12.07 -14.10
N ILE A 198 -5.78 -12.68 -12.92
CA ILE A 198 -4.84 -12.45 -11.80
C ILE A 198 -3.45 -12.99 -12.15
N HIS A 199 -3.36 -14.13 -12.85
CA HIS A 199 -2.07 -14.63 -13.35
C HIS A 199 -1.44 -13.70 -14.37
N GLY A 200 -2.24 -13.07 -15.25
CA GLY A 200 -1.73 -12.07 -16.16
C GLY A 200 -1.07 -10.92 -15.42
N PHE A 201 -1.71 -10.40 -14.36
CA PHE A 201 -1.11 -9.36 -13.52
C PHE A 201 0.17 -9.86 -12.84
N TYR A 202 0.18 -11.09 -12.33
CA TYR A 202 1.38 -11.67 -11.73
C TYR A 202 2.56 -11.71 -12.71
N GLU A 203 2.35 -12.24 -13.92
CA GLU A 203 3.40 -12.30 -14.94
C GLU A 203 3.86 -10.92 -15.39
N ALA A 204 2.94 -9.96 -15.55
CA ALA A 204 3.32 -8.58 -15.90
C ALA A 204 4.13 -7.90 -14.80
N PHE A 205 3.78 -8.07 -13.52
CA PHE A 205 4.55 -7.52 -12.41
C PHE A 205 5.94 -8.16 -12.32
N LYS A 206 6.01 -9.47 -12.53
CA LYS A 206 7.26 -10.23 -12.55
C LYS A 206 8.17 -9.84 -13.69
N GLU A 207 7.62 -9.56 -14.86
CA GLU A 207 8.39 -9.17 -16.04
C GLU A 207 8.86 -7.72 -15.97
N PHE A 208 7.96 -6.77 -15.65
CA PHE A 208 8.21 -5.34 -15.81
C PHE A 208 8.64 -4.61 -14.53
N LEU A 209 8.39 -5.17 -13.35
CA LEU A 209 8.59 -4.47 -12.08
C LEU A 209 9.61 -5.15 -11.16
N ILE A 210 9.35 -6.40 -10.75
CA ILE A 210 10.22 -7.15 -9.82
C ILE A 210 10.51 -8.54 -10.40
N ALA A 211 11.68 -8.66 -11.02
CA ALA A 211 12.16 -9.93 -11.53
C ALA A 211 12.27 -10.96 -10.39
N GLY A 212 11.62 -12.11 -10.56
CA GLY A 212 11.67 -13.20 -9.58
C GLY A 212 10.73 -13.03 -8.38
N ILE A 213 9.79 -12.07 -8.42
CA ILE A 213 8.74 -11.96 -7.39
C ILE A 213 7.99 -13.28 -7.23
N SER A 214 7.79 -13.70 -5.99
CA SER A 214 6.97 -14.87 -5.65
C SER A 214 5.47 -14.57 -5.72
N GLU A 215 4.64 -15.60 -5.84
CA GLU A 215 3.17 -15.45 -5.79
C GLU A 215 2.69 -14.81 -4.48
N ASP A 216 3.36 -15.11 -3.36
CA ASP A 216 3.06 -14.52 -2.06
C ASP A 216 3.36 -13.03 -2.02
N GLU A 217 4.52 -12.62 -2.54
CA GLU A 217 4.89 -11.20 -2.64
C GLU A 217 3.97 -10.46 -3.62
N PHE A 218 3.58 -11.10 -4.72
CA PHE A 218 2.62 -10.54 -5.65
C PHE A 218 1.23 -10.38 -5.02
N ALA A 219 0.72 -11.39 -4.33
CA ALA A 219 -0.58 -11.32 -3.65
C ALA A 219 -0.61 -10.17 -2.63
N ASP A 220 0.50 -9.96 -1.94
CA ASP A 220 0.69 -8.84 -1.04
C ASP A 220 0.66 -7.48 -1.75
N LEU A 221 1.48 -7.29 -2.79
CA LEU A 221 1.51 -6.05 -3.56
C LEU A 221 0.16 -5.74 -4.22
N TYR A 222 -0.49 -6.75 -4.80
CA TYR A 222 -1.77 -6.62 -5.49
C TYR A 222 -2.89 -6.20 -4.53
N SER A 223 -2.97 -6.82 -3.35
CA SER A 223 -3.99 -6.49 -2.34
C SER A 223 -3.82 -5.08 -1.78
N GLN A 224 -2.58 -4.67 -1.50
CA GLN A 224 -2.27 -3.30 -1.11
C GLN A 224 -2.63 -2.31 -2.22
N THR A 225 -2.32 -2.62 -3.47
CA THR A 225 -2.63 -1.79 -4.64
C THR A 225 -4.13 -1.48 -4.72
N ILE A 226 -4.98 -2.50 -4.58
CA ILE A 226 -6.44 -2.33 -4.62
C ILE A 226 -6.90 -1.41 -3.48
N THR A 227 -6.43 -1.65 -2.27
CA THR A 227 -6.87 -0.88 -1.09
C THR A 227 -6.46 0.58 -1.19
N TYR A 228 -5.20 0.84 -1.53
CA TYR A 228 -4.70 2.22 -1.65
C TYR A 228 -5.25 2.95 -2.87
N GLY A 229 -5.45 2.24 -3.98
CA GLY A 229 -6.15 2.82 -5.13
C GLY A 229 -7.60 3.19 -4.79
N LEU A 230 -8.30 2.38 -3.98
CA LEU A 230 -9.67 2.70 -3.54
C LEU A 230 -9.67 3.89 -2.60
N PHE A 231 -8.72 3.96 -1.67
CA PHE A 231 -8.53 5.13 -0.81
C PHE A 231 -8.24 6.38 -1.64
N ALA A 232 -7.37 6.27 -2.64
CA ALA A 232 -7.04 7.34 -3.58
C ALA A 232 -8.26 7.84 -4.36
N ALA A 233 -9.04 6.92 -4.90
CA ALA A 233 -10.29 7.20 -5.59
C ALA A 233 -11.31 7.88 -4.65
N ARG A 234 -11.43 7.39 -3.41
CA ARG A 234 -12.36 7.93 -2.40
C ARG A 234 -12.04 9.38 -2.05
N LEU A 235 -10.76 9.73 -1.97
CA LEU A 235 -10.32 11.10 -1.68
C LEU A 235 -10.61 12.08 -2.81
N ARG A 236 -10.75 11.59 -4.05
CA ARG A 236 -11.20 12.40 -5.20
C ARG A 236 -12.72 12.43 -5.34
N ALA A 237 -13.43 11.44 -4.80
CA ALA A 237 -14.88 11.37 -4.82
C ALA A 237 -15.54 12.44 -3.91
N ASN A 238 -16.66 13.01 -4.37
CA ASN A 238 -17.38 14.06 -3.64
C ASN A 238 -18.57 13.56 -2.82
N LYS A 239 -19.22 12.46 -3.24
CA LYS A 239 -20.39 11.90 -2.53
C LYS A 239 -20.39 10.38 -2.63
N ASP A 240 -20.97 9.86 -3.70
CA ASP A 240 -21.13 8.42 -3.88
C ASP A 240 -19.79 7.76 -4.20
N PHE A 241 -19.50 6.68 -3.49
CA PHE A 241 -18.27 5.92 -3.67
C PHE A 241 -18.55 4.43 -3.53
N ASN A 242 -18.22 3.66 -4.56
CA ASN A 242 -18.24 2.21 -4.54
C ASN A 242 -17.19 1.67 -5.50
N ARG A 243 -16.98 0.35 -5.48
CA ARG A 243 -16.00 -0.32 -6.35
C ARG A 243 -16.16 0.03 -7.83
N LYS A 244 -17.38 0.07 -8.37
CA LYS A 244 -17.64 0.37 -9.79
C LYS A 244 -17.31 1.81 -10.16
N LEU A 245 -17.61 2.76 -9.25
CA LEU A 245 -17.30 4.18 -9.45
C LEU A 245 -15.82 4.50 -9.28
N ALA A 246 -15.07 3.68 -8.53
CA ALA A 246 -13.67 3.97 -8.18
C ALA A 246 -12.79 4.26 -9.41
N PHE A 247 -12.94 3.51 -10.50
CA PHE A 247 -12.22 3.73 -11.76
C PHE A 247 -12.37 5.17 -12.30
N SER A 248 -13.55 5.79 -12.16
CA SER A 248 -13.80 7.15 -12.65
C SER A 248 -13.04 8.23 -11.89
N PHE A 249 -12.59 7.92 -10.67
CA PHE A 249 -11.84 8.84 -9.82
C PHE A 249 -10.32 8.63 -9.89
N ILE A 250 -9.84 7.59 -10.57
CA ILE A 250 -8.41 7.41 -10.84
C ILE A 250 -8.02 8.32 -12.02
N PRO A 251 -6.98 9.16 -11.90
CA PRO A 251 -6.48 9.98 -13.02
C PRO A 251 -6.10 9.15 -14.25
N LYS A 252 -6.23 9.74 -15.44
CA LYS A 252 -5.83 9.06 -16.70
C LYS A 252 -4.32 8.89 -16.79
N SER A 253 -3.57 9.79 -16.17
CA SER A 253 -2.11 9.82 -16.22
C SER A 253 -1.41 8.75 -15.36
N ILE A 254 -2.14 8.05 -14.49
CA ILE A 254 -1.60 6.97 -13.64
C ILE A 254 -2.00 5.59 -14.23
N GLY A 255 -1.26 5.18 -15.27
CA GLY A 255 -1.66 4.07 -16.15
C GLY A 255 -1.94 2.75 -15.46
N ILE A 256 -1.00 2.23 -14.65
CA ILE A 256 -1.16 0.90 -14.04
C ILE A 256 -2.26 0.85 -12.97
N LEU A 257 -2.42 1.90 -12.17
CA LEU A 257 -3.59 1.99 -11.28
C LEU A 257 -4.87 1.98 -12.10
N ARG A 258 -4.89 2.67 -13.24
CA ARG A 258 -6.05 2.69 -14.13
C ARG A 258 -6.36 1.32 -14.71
N ASP A 259 -5.37 0.54 -15.10
CA ASP A 259 -5.55 -0.83 -15.62
C ASP A 259 -6.10 -1.78 -14.54
N VAL A 260 -5.52 -1.76 -13.32
CA VAL A 260 -6.03 -2.54 -12.19
C VAL A 260 -7.47 -2.14 -11.86
N PHE A 261 -7.76 -0.83 -11.84
CA PHE A 261 -9.10 -0.32 -11.52
C PHE A 261 -10.12 -0.59 -12.62
N LYS A 262 -9.69 -0.61 -13.89
CA LYS A 262 -10.53 -1.04 -14.99
C LYS A 262 -10.99 -2.49 -14.77
N PHE A 263 -10.05 -3.38 -14.45
CA PHE A 263 -10.35 -4.77 -14.14
C PHE A 263 -11.32 -4.90 -12.96
N ILE A 264 -11.01 -4.29 -11.80
CA ILE A 264 -11.85 -4.46 -10.61
C ILE A 264 -13.19 -3.71 -10.65
N SER A 265 -13.34 -2.69 -11.49
CA SER A 265 -14.56 -1.88 -11.55
C SER A 265 -15.48 -2.24 -12.72
N LEU A 266 -14.93 -2.64 -13.87
CA LEU A 266 -15.67 -2.76 -15.14
C LEU A 266 -15.70 -4.17 -15.73
N GLU A 267 -14.80 -5.06 -15.32
CA GLU A 267 -14.75 -6.44 -15.83
C GLU A 267 -15.42 -7.43 -14.86
N ASP A 268 -15.63 -8.65 -15.33
CA ASP A 268 -16.21 -9.74 -14.53
C ASP A 268 -15.16 -10.29 -13.56
N LEU A 269 -15.32 -9.96 -12.28
CA LEU A 269 -14.45 -10.43 -11.21
C LEU A 269 -14.87 -11.83 -10.72
N PRO A 270 -13.91 -12.63 -10.22
CA PRO A 270 -14.24 -13.74 -9.35
C PRO A 270 -15.13 -13.25 -8.19
N GLN A 271 -16.25 -13.93 -7.95
CA GLN A 271 -17.26 -13.47 -6.99
C GLN A 271 -16.68 -13.23 -5.59
N GLN A 272 -15.76 -14.10 -5.16
CA GLN A 272 -15.06 -13.97 -3.87
C GLN A 272 -14.23 -12.68 -3.78
N MET A 273 -13.60 -12.27 -4.88
CA MET A 273 -12.86 -11.02 -4.97
C MET A 273 -13.79 -9.81 -4.99
N GLU A 274 -14.88 -9.86 -5.75
CA GLU A 274 -15.88 -8.78 -5.77
C GLU A 274 -16.36 -8.42 -4.36
N ILE A 275 -16.65 -9.41 -3.52
CA ILE A 275 -17.25 -9.20 -2.21
C ILE A 275 -16.33 -8.46 -1.25
N ILE A 276 -15.08 -8.90 -1.13
CA ILE A 276 -14.15 -8.25 -0.20
C ILE A 276 -13.76 -6.85 -0.71
N ILE A 277 -13.68 -6.64 -2.02
CA ILE A 277 -13.38 -5.31 -2.59
C ILE A 277 -14.57 -4.36 -2.39
N ASP A 278 -15.81 -4.84 -2.54
CA ASP A 278 -17.00 -4.07 -2.19
C ASP A 278 -17.00 -3.66 -0.71
N ASP A 279 -16.60 -4.55 0.19
CA ASP A 279 -16.52 -4.30 1.64
C ASP A 279 -15.46 -3.25 2.00
N ILE A 280 -14.28 -3.32 1.36
CA ILE A 280 -13.26 -2.26 1.45
C ILE A 280 -13.83 -0.92 0.95
N ALA A 281 -14.53 -0.93 -0.19
CA ALA A 281 -15.10 0.28 -0.77
C ALA A 281 -16.22 0.88 0.11
N GLU A 282 -17.01 0.06 0.80
CA GLU A 282 -18.04 0.55 1.71
C GLU A 282 -17.44 1.20 2.96
N VAL A 283 -16.42 0.60 3.57
CA VAL A 283 -15.69 1.23 4.70
C VAL A 283 -15.21 2.62 4.30
N LEU A 284 -14.62 2.74 3.11
CA LEU A 284 -14.17 4.02 2.55
C LEU A 284 -15.32 4.98 2.27
N SER A 285 -16.45 4.48 1.80
CA SER A 285 -17.63 5.31 1.57
C SER A 285 -18.28 5.80 2.87
N ALA A 286 -18.25 5.00 3.93
CA ALA A 286 -18.75 5.36 5.25
C ALA A 286 -17.82 6.37 5.95
N ALA A 287 -16.53 6.35 5.61
CA ALA A 287 -15.55 7.32 6.07
C ALA A 287 -15.65 8.66 5.34
N ASP A 288 -15.56 9.75 6.10
CA ASP A 288 -15.29 11.09 5.55
C ASP A 288 -13.78 11.25 5.35
N ALA A 289 -13.23 10.54 4.35
CA ALA A 289 -11.79 10.44 4.13
C ALA A 289 -11.11 11.83 3.94
N LYS A 290 -11.80 12.78 3.29
CA LYS A 290 -11.32 14.16 3.13
C LYS A 290 -11.19 14.84 4.48
N LYS A 291 -12.28 14.85 5.25
CA LYS A 291 -12.27 15.45 6.59
C LYS A 291 -11.25 14.80 7.52
N ILE A 292 -11.08 13.48 7.44
CA ILE A 292 -10.07 12.75 8.22
C ILE A 292 -8.68 13.26 7.89
N LEU A 293 -8.34 13.45 6.61
CA LEU A 293 -7.05 14.01 6.21
C LEU A 293 -6.92 15.50 6.56
N ASP A 294 -7.97 16.30 6.34
CA ASP A 294 -7.96 17.74 6.63
C ASP A 294 -7.74 18.00 8.13
N GLN A 295 -8.49 17.30 8.99
CA GLN A 295 -8.32 17.35 10.45
C GLN A 295 -6.89 16.96 10.84
N TYR A 296 -6.36 15.91 10.23
CA TYR A 296 -4.99 15.48 10.48
C TYR A 296 -3.95 16.52 10.05
N TYR A 297 -4.15 17.18 8.92
CA TYR A 297 -3.25 18.23 8.43
C TYR A 297 -3.17 19.39 9.42
N HIS A 298 -4.30 19.75 10.03
CA HIS A 298 -4.40 20.90 10.94
C HIS A 298 -3.97 20.53 12.38
N GLU A 299 -4.18 19.29 12.82
CA GLU A 299 -3.80 18.80 14.15
C GLU A 299 -2.35 18.26 14.20
N GLY A 300 -1.81 17.80 13.07
CA GLY A 300 -0.59 17.00 12.96
C GLY A 300 0.75 17.71 13.16
N LYS A 301 0.78 18.97 13.64
CA LYS A 301 2.01 19.74 13.92
C LYS A 301 3.09 19.64 12.81
N GLY A 302 2.70 19.58 11.54
CA GLY A 302 3.62 19.50 10.38
C GLY A 302 3.95 18.08 9.86
N SER A 303 3.28 17.03 10.35
CA SER A 303 3.37 15.67 9.77
C SER A 303 2.43 15.47 8.58
N ASP A 304 2.89 14.75 7.55
CA ASP A 304 2.10 14.42 6.35
C ASP A 304 0.92 13.47 6.70
N PRO A 305 -0.34 13.90 6.57
CA PRO A 305 -1.53 13.10 6.89
C PRO A 305 -1.64 11.76 6.16
N VAL A 306 -1.27 11.77 4.87
CA VAL A 306 -1.40 10.60 4.02
C VAL A 306 -0.36 9.55 4.42
N LEU A 307 0.81 10.03 4.82
CA LEU A 307 1.87 9.18 5.35
C LEU A 307 1.50 8.56 6.71
N HIS A 308 1.05 9.33 7.69
CA HIS A 308 0.74 8.74 9.01
C HIS A 308 -0.39 7.69 8.89
N PHE A 309 -1.35 7.94 7.99
CA PHE A 309 -2.36 6.95 7.63
C PHE A 309 -1.73 5.66 7.06
N TYR A 310 -0.80 5.80 6.11
CA TYR A 310 -0.03 4.69 5.53
C TYR A 310 0.74 3.89 6.59
N GLU A 311 1.41 4.58 7.52
CA GLU A 311 2.15 3.94 8.62
C GLU A 311 1.24 3.15 9.55
N THR A 312 0.12 3.76 9.94
CA THR A 312 -0.84 3.08 10.81
C THR A 312 -1.40 1.84 10.12
N PHE A 313 -1.72 1.93 8.84
CA PHE A 313 -2.17 0.79 8.04
C PHE A 313 -1.12 -0.31 8.00
N LEU A 314 0.13 0.01 7.64
CA LEU A 314 1.20 -0.99 7.51
C LEU A 314 1.47 -1.70 8.84
N SER A 315 1.41 -0.96 9.95
CA SER A 315 1.63 -1.54 11.28
C SER A 315 0.60 -2.60 11.66
N VAL A 316 -0.63 -2.51 11.11
CA VAL A 316 -1.72 -3.45 11.36
C VAL A 316 -1.75 -4.56 10.31
N TYR A 317 -1.49 -4.20 9.05
CA TYR A 317 -1.57 -5.09 7.90
C TYR A 317 -0.44 -6.12 7.90
N ASP A 318 0.80 -5.66 8.07
CA ASP A 318 1.97 -6.52 8.15
C ASP A 318 3.12 -5.82 8.93
N PRO A 319 3.16 -6.01 10.27
CA PRO A 319 4.20 -5.44 11.12
C PRO A 319 5.63 -5.80 10.68
N ALA A 320 5.82 -7.00 10.09
CA ALA A 320 7.12 -7.49 9.68
C ALA A 320 7.59 -6.92 8.33
N THR A 321 6.67 -6.39 7.51
CA THR A 321 7.00 -5.82 6.20
C THR A 321 7.78 -4.50 6.32
N ARG A 322 7.59 -3.71 7.38
CA ARG A 322 8.35 -2.46 7.61
C ARG A 322 9.86 -2.73 7.68
N GLU A 323 10.27 -3.68 8.53
CA GLU A 323 11.67 -4.04 8.74
C GLU A 323 12.25 -4.78 7.53
N LYS A 324 11.48 -5.73 6.95
CA LYS A 324 11.93 -6.52 5.79
C LYS A 324 12.19 -5.70 4.54
N ARG A 325 11.42 -4.63 4.30
CA ARG A 325 11.57 -3.82 3.08
C ARG A 325 12.51 -2.61 3.25
N GLY A 326 12.92 -2.31 4.48
CA GLY A 326 13.87 -1.21 4.75
C GLY A 326 13.39 0.18 4.31
N VAL A 327 12.07 0.35 4.16
CA VAL A 327 11.43 1.61 3.73
C VAL A 327 11.02 2.38 4.98
N TYR A 328 11.82 3.37 5.35
CA TYR A 328 11.57 4.22 6.51
C TYR A 328 11.13 5.60 6.05
N TYR A 329 10.14 6.17 6.76
CA TYR A 329 9.83 7.57 6.56
C TYR A 329 11.04 8.42 6.93
N THR A 330 11.32 9.42 6.09
CA THR A 330 12.41 10.35 6.33
C THR A 330 11.88 11.56 7.09
N PRO A 331 12.38 11.85 8.31
CA PRO A 331 11.93 12.99 9.09
C PRO A 331 12.01 14.30 8.28
N GLU A 332 10.99 15.16 8.38
CA GLU A 332 10.94 16.43 7.63
C GLU A 332 12.20 17.30 7.84
N PRO A 333 12.76 17.45 9.05
CA PRO A 333 13.98 18.23 9.23
C PRO A 333 15.16 17.72 8.41
N VAL A 334 15.28 16.40 8.25
CA VAL A 334 16.34 15.77 7.45
C VAL A 334 16.12 16.03 5.96
N VAL A 335 14.88 15.83 5.48
CA VAL A 335 14.50 16.13 4.09
C VAL A 335 14.76 17.60 3.77
N SER A 336 14.30 18.50 4.64
CA SER A 336 14.44 19.94 4.52
C SER A 336 15.91 20.38 4.49
N PHE A 337 16.73 19.83 5.39
CA PHE A 337 18.17 20.09 5.41
C PHE A 337 18.83 19.69 4.09
N ILE A 338 18.63 18.46 3.61
CA ILE A 338 19.25 17.98 2.37
C ILE A 338 18.82 18.84 1.18
N VAL A 339 17.53 19.10 1.02
CA VAL A 339 17.00 19.87 -0.13
C VAL A 339 17.53 21.30 -0.12
N ARG A 340 17.52 21.99 1.03
CA ARG A 340 18.03 23.36 1.14
C ARG A 340 19.54 23.43 0.94
N SER A 341 20.29 22.46 1.43
CA SER A 341 21.73 22.35 1.16
C SER A 341 22.02 22.15 -0.32
N LEU A 342 21.27 21.29 -1.02
CA LEU A 342 21.41 21.13 -2.48
C LEU A 342 21.07 22.41 -3.23
N HIS A 343 19.98 23.08 -2.86
CA HIS A 343 19.62 24.39 -3.41
C HIS A 343 20.76 25.41 -3.26
N GLN A 344 21.38 25.47 -2.08
CA GLN A 344 22.50 26.37 -1.82
C GLN A 344 23.78 25.96 -2.57
N ILE A 345 24.07 24.66 -2.65
CA ILE A 345 25.22 24.13 -3.42
C ILE A 345 25.10 24.52 -4.90
N LEU A 346 23.90 24.44 -5.49
CA LEU A 346 23.68 24.88 -6.87
C LEU A 346 24.03 26.36 -7.06
N LYS A 347 23.67 27.21 -6.10
CA LYS A 347 23.96 28.66 -6.14
C LYS A 347 25.44 28.94 -5.99
N ASP A 348 26.08 28.38 -4.96
CA ASP A 348 27.45 28.74 -4.57
C ASP A 348 28.52 28.00 -5.36
N LYS A 349 28.26 26.76 -5.75
CA LYS A 349 29.28 25.87 -6.34
C LYS A 349 29.09 25.69 -7.85
N PHE A 350 27.85 25.69 -8.32
CA PHE A 350 27.53 25.57 -9.75
C PHE A 350 27.21 26.92 -10.42
N ASN A 351 27.15 28.02 -9.67
CA ASN A 351 26.78 29.35 -10.16
C ASN A 351 25.38 29.39 -10.81
N ILE A 352 24.45 28.59 -10.31
CA ILE A 352 23.06 28.55 -10.76
C ILE A 352 22.26 29.45 -9.82
N ALA A 353 22.07 30.71 -10.21
CA ALA A 353 21.55 31.77 -9.33
C ALA A 353 20.17 31.46 -8.70
N ASP A 354 19.32 30.73 -9.43
CA ASP A 354 17.97 30.33 -8.99
C ASP A 354 17.94 28.95 -8.30
N GLY A 355 19.11 28.34 -8.09
CA GLY A 355 19.24 27.01 -7.51
C GLY A 355 18.29 26.01 -8.18
N LEU A 356 17.49 25.33 -7.36
CA LEU A 356 16.48 24.35 -7.79
C LEU A 356 15.40 24.91 -8.75
N ALA A 357 15.16 26.23 -8.75
CA ALA A 357 14.17 26.87 -9.63
C ALA A 357 14.71 27.18 -11.04
N SER A 358 15.97 26.87 -11.33
CA SER A 358 16.56 27.13 -12.63
C SER A 358 16.08 26.14 -13.70
N LYS A 359 15.81 26.66 -14.90
CA LYS A 359 15.35 25.88 -16.07
C LYS A 359 16.28 24.73 -16.47
N ASN A 360 17.57 24.84 -16.17
CA ASN A 360 18.59 23.85 -16.56
C ASN A 360 18.86 22.81 -15.45
N VAL A 361 18.11 22.83 -14.36
CA VAL A 361 18.27 21.84 -13.27
C VAL A 361 17.34 20.67 -13.51
N THR A 362 17.94 19.49 -13.70
CA THR A 362 17.27 18.19 -13.68
C THR A 362 17.52 17.49 -12.35
N LEU A 363 16.47 16.94 -11.77
CA LEU A 363 16.49 16.33 -10.44
C LEU A 363 15.94 14.91 -10.50
N LEU A 364 16.61 13.97 -9.83
CA LEU A 364 16.14 12.59 -9.68
C LEU A 364 16.11 12.18 -8.21
N ASP A 365 14.96 11.67 -7.77
CA ASP A 365 14.87 10.82 -6.59
C ASP A 365 14.78 9.34 -7.03
N PRO A 366 15.86 8.55 -6.90
CA PRO A 366 15.87 7.17 -7.35
C PRO A 366 15.05 6.23 -6.45
N ALA A 367 14.63 6.66 -5.27
CA ALA A 367 13.83 5.87 -4.31
C ALA A 367 12.76 6.77 -3.68
N GLY A 368 11.83 7.21 -4.52
CA GLY A 368 10.92 8.32 -4.24
C GLY A 368 9.97 8.09 -3.07
N GLY A 369 9.60 6.85 -2.73
CA GLY A 369 8.68 6.56 -1.65
C GLY A 369 7.37 7.32 -1.81
N THR A 370 6.95 8.04 -0.79
CA THR A 370 5.76 8.92 -0.86
C THR A 370 6.07 10.32 -1.40
N LEU A 371 7.20 10.51 -2.09
CA LEU A 371 7.70 11.76 -2.67
C LEU A 371 7.99 12.87 -1.63
N GLY A 372 8.45 12.50 -0.44
CA GLY A 372 8.82 13.47 0.60
C GLY A 372 9.89 14.47 0.13
N PHE A 373 10.98 13.99 -0.45
CA PHE A 373 12.03 14.86 -0.96
C PHE A 373 11.59 15.68 -2.17
N LEU A 374 10.88 15.08 -3.11
CA LEU A 374 10.40 15.78 -4.30
C LEU A 374 9.44 16.91 -3.93
N ALA A 375 8.52 16.67 -3.00
CA ALA A 375 7.63 17.68 -2.44
C ALA A 375 8.43 18.89 -1.93
N LYS A 376 9.43 18.63 -1.08
CA LYS A 376 10.23 19.69 -0.47
C LYS A 376 11.08 20.45 -1.49
N ALA A 377 11.58 19.75 -2.52
CA ALA A 377 12.31 20.37 -3.62
C ALA A 377 11.42 21.31 -4.42
N ILE A 378 10.17 20.92 -4.70
CA ILE A 378 9.17 21.76 -5.38
C ILE A 378 8.84 22.99 -4.54
N GLU A 379 8.54 22.83 -3.25
CA GLU A 379 8.30 23.95 -2.33
C GLU A 379 9.47 24.94 -2.36
N THR A 380 10.70 24.46 -2.17
CA THR A 380 11.91 25.29 -2.15
C THR A 380 12.12 26.02 -3.49
N ALA A 381 11.84 25.35 -4.61
CA ALA A 381 11.96 25.95 -5.94
C ALA A 381 10.87 27.01 -6.19
N VAL A 382 9.63 26.77 -5.75
CA VAL A 382 8.54 27.76 -5.86
C VAL A 382 8.80 28.96 -4.96
N GLU A 383 9.27 28.76 -3.72
CA GLU A 383 9.65 29.85 -2.81
C GLU A 383 10.71 30.78 -3.45
N GLU A 384 11.78 30.21 -4.01
CA GLU A 384 12.82 30.98 -4.71
C GLU A 384 12.24 31.69 -5.94
N PHE A 385 11.46 30.98 -6.76
CA PHE A 385 10.91 31.53 -8.01
C PHE A 385 9.92 32.66 -7.74
N GLU A 386 8.98 32.48 -6.82
CA GLU A 386 7.97 33.46 -6.44
C GLU A 386 8.63 34.73 -5.87
N SER A 387 9.68 34.58 -5.06
CA SER A 387 10.40 35.73 -4.48
C SER A 387 11.05 36.65 -5.54
N LYS A 388 11.43 36.10 -6.70
CA LYS A 388 12.14 36.82 -7.77
C LYS A 388 11.23 37.25 -8.92
N TYR A 389 10.28 36.41 -9.29
CA TYR A 389 9.48 36.56 -10.51
C TYR A 389 7.99 36.78 -10.23
N GLY A 390 7.57 36.71 -8.97
CA GLY A 390 6.21 36.96 -8.52
C GLY A 390 5.26 35.78 -8.71
N LYS A 391 4.21 35.76 -7.88
CA LYS A 391 3.22 34.67 -7.80
C LYS A 391 2.51 34.36 -9.13
N GLY A 392 2.28 35.38 -9.96
CA GLY A 392 1.56 35.23 -11.22
C GLY A 392 2.25 34.30 -12.24
N ALA A 393 3.57 34.10 -12.12
CA ALA A 393 4.35 33.25 -13.02
C ALA A 393 4.54 31.81 -12.52
N VAL A 394 4.17 31.50 -11.27
CA VAL A 394 4.37 30.18 -10.64
C VAL A 394 3.68 29.05 -11.42
N LYS A 395 2.48 29.31 -11.95
CA LYS A 395 1.73 28.32 -12.74
C LYS A 395 2.53 27.80 -13.94
N ASN A 396 3.13 28.72 -14.70
CA ASN A 396 3.92 28.37 -15.89
C ASN A 396 5.25 27.73 -15.50
N PHE A 397 5.89 28.22 -14.42
CA PHE A 397 7.09 27.61 -13.86
C PHE A 397 6.89 26.13 -13.50
N LEU A 398 5.82 25.82 -12.77
CA LEU A 398 5.49 24.45 -12.39
C LEU A 398 5.30 23.56 -13.62
N LYS A 399 4.50 24.00 -14.59
CA LYS A 399 4.19 23.23 -15.81
C LYS A 399 5.39 23.02 -16.73
N GLU A 400 6.12 24.08 -17.03
CA GLU A 400 7.14 24.09 -18.08
C GLU A 400 8.52 23.68 -17.58
N GLN A 401 8.75 23.69 -16.26
CA GLN A 401 10.05 23.37 -15.67
C GLN A 401 9.96 22.22 -14.68
N VAL A 402 9.18 22.37 -13.60
CA VAL A 402 9.12 21.35 -12.54
C VAL A 402 8.59 20.02 -13.08
N LEU A 403 7.42 20.02 -13.72
CA LEU A 403 6.84 18.80 -14.31
C LEU A 403 7.71 18.19 -15.43
N GLN A 404 8.62 18.98 -16.01
CA GLN A 404 9.49 18.53 -17.10
C GLN A 404 10.83 17.98 -16.60
N ASN A 405 11.36 18.48 -15.48
CA ASN A 405 12.74 18.23 -15.10
C ASN A 405 12.90 17.45 -13.80
N TYR A 406 11.81 17.22 -13.06
CA TYR A 406 11.84 16.56 -11.76
C TYR A 406 11.31 15.13 -11.90
N TYR A 407 12.20 14.17 -11.63
CA TYR A 407 11.99 12.75 -11.84
C TYR A 407 12.02 12.00 -10.51
N ALA A 408 11.22 10.95 -10.40
CA ALA A 408 11.31 10.02 -9.28
C ALA A 408 11.03 8.59 -9.73
N PHE A 409 11.61 7.62 -9.03
CA PHE A 409 11.34 6.19 -9.23
C PHE A 409 10.84 5.55 -7.94
N GLU A 410 9.90 4.62 -8.06
CA GLU A 410 9.44 3.80 -6.93
C GLU A 410 9.16 2.38 -7.40
N LEU A 411 9.44 1.42 -6.53
CA LEU A 411 9.22 0.01 -6.80
C LEU A 411 7.81 -0.45 -6.37
N MET A 412 7.29 0.14 -5.30
CA MET A 412 6.03 -0.26 -4.67
C MET A 412 4.84 0.58 -5.13
N MET A 413 3.76 -0.09 -5.50
CA MET A 413 2.54 0.55 -6.01
C MET A 413 1.84 1.44 -4.98
N ALA A 414 1.83 1.05 -3.71
CA ALA A 414 1.15 1.81 -2.66
C ALA A 414 1.78 3.20 -2.43
N PRO A 415 3.10 3.34 -2.15
CA PRO A 415 3.74 4.64 -2.08
C PRO A 415 3.70 5.38 -3.43
N TYR A 416 3.69 4.66 -4.56
CA TYR A 416 3.49 5.25 -5.88
C TYR A 416 2.13 5.96 -6.02
N ALA A 417 1.04 5.30 -5.64
CA ALA A 417 -0.30 5.89 -5.63
C ALA A 417 -0.38 7.10 -4.69
N ILE A 418 0.16 6.96 -3.48
CA ILE A 418 0.21 8.02 -2.47
C ILE A 418 1.01 9.24 -2.96
N GLY A 419 2.16 9.02 -3.58
CA GLY A 419 3.01 10.09 -4.10
C GLY A 419 2.28 10.93 -5.16
N HIS A 420 1.60 10.31 -6.12
CA HIS A 420 0.78 11.04 -7.11
C HIS A 420 -0.33 11.87 -6.48
N MET A 421 -0.97 11.34 -5.43
CA MET A 421 -1.99 12.09 -4.69
C MET A 421 -1.41 13.27 -3.94
N LYS A 422 -0.34 13.04 -3.18
CA LYS A 422 0.36 14.08 -2.43
C LYS A 422 0.79 15.22 -3.35
N MET A 423 1.37 14.90 -4.51
CA MET A 423 1.78 15.92 -5.48
C MET A 423 0.58 16.67 -6.06
N SER A 424 -0.54 15.98 -6.30
CA SER A 424 -1.78 16.63 -6.74
C SER A 424 -2.26 17.69 -5.73
N PHE A 425 -2.25 17.39 -4.44
CA PHE A 425 -2.64 18.34 -3.40
C PHE A 425 -1.63 19.47 -3.25
N LEU A 426 -0.33 19.15 -3.18
CA LEU A 426 0.74 20.15 -3.09
C LEU A 426 0.68 21.14 -4.25
N LEU A 427 0.55 20.66 -5.49
CA LEU A 427 0.47 21.55 -6.65
C LEU A 427 -0.78 22.44 -6.60
N GLU A 428 -1.92 21.91 -6.17
CA GLU A 428 -3.16 22.69 -6.01
C GLU A 428 -3.00 23.80 -4.95
N GLU A 429 -2.37 23.50 -3.81
CA GLU A 429 -2.02 24.48 -2.77
C GLU A 429 -1.08 25.57 -3.31
N LEU A 430 -0.14 25.20 -4.19
CA LEU A 430 0.77 26.12 -4.89
C LEU A 430 0.10 26.86 -6.07
N GLY A 431 -1.21 26.71 -6.26
CA GLY A 431 -1.99 27.40 -7.29
C GLY A 431 -1.97 26.74 -8.67
N TYR A 432 -1.55 25.48 -8.76
CA TYR A 432 -1.48 24.68 -9.99
C TYR A 432 -2.36 23.44 -9.91
N ARG A 433 -3.52 23.47 -10.56
CA ARG A 433 -4.33 22.28 -10.75
C ARG A 433 -3.91 21.57 -12.04
N MET A 434 -3.40 20.35 -11.90
CA MET A 434 -3.03 19.51 -13.05
C MET A 434 -4.26 19.19 -13.92
N GLU A 435 -4.04 19.20 -15.23
CA GLU A 435 -4.98 18.64 -16.20
C GLU A 435 -4.96 17.10 -16.17
N ASP A 436 -5.98 16.45 -16.73
CA ASP A 436 -6.19 14.99 -16.66
C ASP A 436 -5.04 14.15 -17.28
N ASP A 437 -4.34 14.71 -18.26
CA ASP A 437 -3.22 14.12 -19.00
C ASP A 437 -1.85 14.51 -18.42
N GLU A 438 -1.81 15.46 -17.50
CA GLU A 438 -0.58 15.86 -16.82
C GLU A 438 -0.22 14.89 -15.69
N ARG A 439 1.08 14.75 -15.45
CA ARG A 439 1.62 14.00 -14.32
C ARG A 439 2.98 14.54 -13.92
N ILE A 440 3.32 14.28 -12.67
CA ILE A 440 4.71 14.25 -12.23
C ILE A 440 5.40 13.08 -12.95
N LYS A 441 6.68 13.25 -13.30
CA LYS A 441 7.54 12.20 -13.86
C LYS A 441 8.01 11.23 -12.77
N TYR A 442 7.04 10.69 -12.06
CA TYR A 442 7.18 9.68 -11.03
C TYR A 442 6.82 8.34 -11.65
N TYR A 443 7.78 7.43 -11.77
CA TYR A 443 7.62 6.17 -12.51
C TYR A 443 7.73 4.94 -11.61
N LEU A 444 6.89 3.96 -11.90
CA LEU A 444 6.91 2.68 -11.21
C LEU A 444 7.96 1.76 -11.86
N THR A 445 9.09 1.55 -11.21
CA THR A 445 10.23 0.78 -11.74
C THR A 445 11.20 0.33 -10.64
N ASN A 446 12.03 -0.68 -10.92
CA ASN A 446 13.23 -0.94 -10.13
C ASN A 446 14.40 -0.11 -10.66
N THR A 447 14.88 0.86 -9.88
CA THR A 447 16.03 1.71 -10.23
C THR A 447 17.28 0.94 -10.63
N LEU A 448 17.53 -0.20 -9.98
CA LEU A 448 18.74 -1.01 -10.17
C LEU A 448 18.61 -2.03 -11.31
N GLU A 449 17.48 -2.04 -12.02
CA GLU A 449 17.26 -2.84 -13.22
C GLU A 449 17.33 -1.97 -14.49
N MET A 450 18.12 -2.41 -15.46
CA MET A 450 18.44 -1.71 -16.70
C MET A 450 17.98 -2.44 -17.96
N LYS A 451 17.48 -3.67 -17.83
CA LYS A 451 16.99 -4.45 -18.96
C LYS A 451 15.91 -3.70 -19.74
N GLU A 452 16.09 -3.59 -21.05
CA GLU A 452 15.02 -3.19 -21.95
C GLU A 452 14.10 -4.39 -22.18
N LEU A 453 12.81 -4.15 -22.02
CA LEU A 453 11.77 -5.15 -22.17
C LEU A 453 10.94 -4.78 -23.40
N ASP A 454 10.49 -5.79 -24.15
CA ASP A 454 9.56 -5.55 -25.25
C ASP A 454 8.24 -4.99 -24.71
N GLU A 455 7.42 -4.40 -25.59
CA GLU A 455 6.05 -4.03 -25.22
C GLU A 455 5.29 -5.25 -24.68
N SER A 456 4.47 -5.01 -23.65
CA SER A 456 3.69 -6.08 -23.04
C SER A 456 2.79 -6.75 -24.09
N LYS A 457 2.93 -8.07 -24.21
CA LYS A 457 2.07 -8.90 -25.09
C LYS A 457 0.71 -9.17 -24.44
N PHE A 458 0.51 -8.76 -23.19
CA PHE A 458 -0.71 -9.04 -22.42
C PHE A 458 -1.74 -7.92 -22.62
N PRO A 459 -2.96 -8.24 -23.11
CA PRO A 459 -4.04 -7.26 -23.23
C PRO A 459 -4.34 -6.58 -21.89
N GLY A 460 -4.40 -5.25 -21.88
CA GLY A 460 -4.72 -4.47 -20.67
C GLY A 460 -3.56 -4.25 -19.70
N MET A 461 -2.31 -4.49 -20.12
CA MET A 461 -1.11 -4.31 -19.28
C MET A 461 -0.02 -3.47 -19.95
N SER A 462 -0.38 -2.69 -20.98
CA SER A 462 0.56 -1.82 -21.69
C SER A 462 1.10 -0.68 -20.82
N SER A 463 0.39 -0.31 -19.75
CA SER A 463 0.82 0.74 -18.83
C SER A 463 2.09 0.39 -18.06
N LEU A 464 2.26 -0.85 -17.58
CA LEU A 464 3.49 -1.28 -16.90
C LEU A 464 4.69 -1.24 -17.84
N SER A 465 4.50 -1.71 -19.08
CA SER A 465 5.55 -1.56 -20.08
C SER A 465 5.88 -0.08 -20.31
N HIS A 466 4.88 0.80 -20.41
CA HIS A 466 5.12 2.23 -20.60
C HIS A 466 5.88 2.87 -19.43
N GLU A 467 5.48 2.59 -18.17
CA GLU A 467 6.21 3.05 -16.97
C GLU A 467 7.67 2.61 -16.99
N SER A 468 7.92 1.33 -17.31
CA SER A 468 9.27 0.76 -17.39
C SER A 468 10.10 1.41 -18.51
N HIS A 469 9.49 1.67 -19.67
CA HIS A 469 10.16 2.34 -20.80
C HIS A 469 10.51 3.80 -20.50
N GLU A 470 9.58 4.59 -19.95
CA GLU A 470 9.85 5.99 -19.60
C GLU A 470 10.92 6.08 -18.51
N ALA A 471 10.84 5.24 -17.48
CA ALA A 471 11.89 5.14 -16.49
C ALA A 471 13.24 4.75 -17.11
N GLY A 472 13.24 3.79 -18.04
CA GLY A 472 14.43 3.38 -18.78
C GLY A 472 15.08 4.51 -19.58
N LYS A 473 14.28 5.38 -20.21
CA LYS A 473 14.77 6.59 -20.89
C LYS A 473 15.48 7.52 -19.91
N VAL A 474 14.87 7.78 -18.75
CA VAL A 474 15.49 8.62 -17.71
C VAL A 474 16.78 8.00 -17.20
N LYS A 475 16.78 6.69 -16.87
CA LYS A 475 17.97 5.97 -16.39
C LYS A 475 19.12 6.00 -17.40
N ARG A 476 18.86 5.85 -18.70
CA ARG A 476 19.91 5.67 -19.72
C ARG A 476 20.30 6.95 -20.47
N LYS A 477 19.36 7.86 -20.72
CA LYS A 477 19.54 8.97 -21.67
C LYS A 477 19.51 10.34 -21.03
N GLU A 478 18.68 10.54 -20.01
CA GLU A 478 18.49 11.87 -19.41
C GLU A 478 19.71 12.26 -18.55
N PRO A 479 20.38 13.39 -18.81
CA PRO A 479 21.43 13.90 -17.93
C PRO A 479 20.78 14.45 -16.65
N ILE A 480 21.21 13.95 -15.49
CA ILE A 480 20.69 14.36 -14.19
C ILE A 480 21.76 15.18 -13.45
N LEU A 481 21.44 16.42 -13.09
CA LEU A 481 22.34 17.30 -12.35
C LEU A 481 22.26 17.07 -10.84
N VAL A 482 21.06 16.86 -10.30
CA VAL A 482 20.81 16.69 -8.86
C VAL A 482 20.22 15.31 -8.59
N ILE A 483 20.88 14.53 -7.75
CA ILE A 483 20.32 13.27 -7.23
C ILE A 483 20.15 13.41 -5.73
N LEU A 484 18.99 13.05 -5.21
CA LEU A 484 18.70 13.14 -3.78
C LEU A 484 17.79 12.02 -3.31
N GLY A 485 17.65 11.84 -1.99
CA GLY A 485 16.70 10.88 -1.44
C GLY A 485 17.21 10.09 -0.23
N ASN A 486 16.43 9.08 0.14
CA ASN A 486 16.73 8.11 1.18
C ASN A 486 16.62 6.69 0.58
N PRO A 487 17.70 6.09 0.07
CA PRO A 487 17.65 4.76 -0.51
C PRO A 487 17.40 3.68 0.56
N PRO A 488 16.83 2.51 0.21
CA PRO A 488 16.50 1.46 1.16
C PRO A 488 17.73 0.82 1.80
N TYR A 489 17.62 0.40 3.07
CA TYR A 489 18.69 -0.27 3.83
C TYR A 489 18.40 -1.76 3.93
N SER A 490 19.07 -2.58 3.11
CA SER A 490 18.86 -4.03 3.07
C SER A 490 20.14 -4.78 2.69
N GLY A 491 20.85 -5.28 3.71
CA GLY A 491 22.04 -6.11 3.52
C GLY A 491 21.77 -7.50 2.92
N HIS A 492 20.50 -7.90 2.83
CA HIS A 492 20.03 -9.09 2.11
C HIS A 492 19.22 -8.68 0.87
N SER A 493 19.81 -7.79 0.08
CA SER A 493 19.24 -7.26 -1.15
C SER A 493 18.68 -8.35 -2.08
N SER A 494 17.43 -8.18 -2.52
CA SER A 494 16.85 -8.91 -3.65
C SER A 494 17.31 -8.38 -5.03
N ASN A 495 17.98 -7.22 -5.07
CA ASN A 495 18.51 -6.60 -6.28
C ASN A 495 19.79 -7.31 -6.78
N THR A 496 19.61 -8.45 -7.44
CA THR A 496 20.69 -9.30 -7.99
C THR A 496 20.81 -9.22 -9.52
N GLY A 497 20.18 -8.22 -10.13
CA GLY A 497 20.22 -7.99 -11.58
C GLY A 497 21.64 -7.89 -12.12
N VAL A 498 21.83 -8.28 -13.39
CA VAL A 498 23.15 -8.38 -14.04
C VAL A 498 23.88 -7.04 -14.02
N TRP A 499 23.20 -5.96 -14.43
CA TRP A 499 23.80 -4.63 -14.51
C TRP A 499 24.35 -4.15 -13.16
N ILE A 500 23.53 -4.18 -12.10
CA ILE A 500 23.96 -3.69 -10.78
C ILE A 500 25.07 -4.58 -10.21
N SER A 501 24.99 -5.89 -10.43
CA SER A 501 26.01 -6.87 -10.01
C SER A 501 27.34 -6.66 -10.71
N ASP A 502 27.35 -6.12 -11.93
CA ASP A 502 28.56 -5.80 -12.66
C ASP A 502 29.16 -4.46 -12.24
N VAL A 503 28.37 -3.38 -12.18
CA VAL A 503 28.90 -2.05 -11.84
C VAL A 503 29.39 -1.95 -10.40
N ILE A 504 28.83 -2.73 -9.48
CA ILE A 504 29.24 -2.73 -8.07
C ILE A 504 30.58 -3.41 -7.82
N LYS A 505 31.07 -4.25 -8.75
CA LYS A 505 32.39 -4.92 -8.64
C LYS A 505 33.54 -3.93 -8.44
N GLU A 506 33.39 -2.69 -8.91
CA GLU A 506 34.37 -1.63 -8.70
C GLU A 506 34.61 -1.35 -7.21
N TYR A 507 33.62 -1.53 -6.35
CA TYR A 507 33.75 -1.33 -4.91
C TYR A 507 34.51 -2.47 -4.20
N TYR A 508 34.71 -3.61 -4.88
CA TYR A 508 35.45 -4.77 -4.37
C TYR A 508 36.96 -4.69 -4.64
N GLN A 509 37.44 -3.57 -5.17
CA GLN A 509 38.83 -3.40 -5.53
C GLN A 509 39.38 -2.00 -5.21
N ILE A 510 40.70 -1.93 -5.04
CA ILE A 510 41.48 -0.70 -5.02
C ILE A 510 42.57 -0.84 -6.08
N ASP A 511 42.65 0.12 -7.01
CA ASP A 511 43.66 0.16 -8.06
C ASP A 511 43.77 -1.17 -8.84
N GLY A 512 42.62 -1.79 -9.13
CA GLY A 512 42.50 -3.07 -9.84
C GLY A 512 42.82 -4.32 -9.02
N LYS A 513 43.15 -4.18 -7.73
CA LYS A 513 43.43 -5.30 -6.82
C LYS A 513 42.25 -5.54 -5.89
N SER A 514 41.90 -6.81 -5.72
CA SER A 514 40.85 -7.20 -4.76
C SER A 514 41.19 -6.72 -3.35
N LEU A 515 40.13 -6.32 -2.64
CA LEU A 515 40.13 -5.91 -1.25
C LEU A 515 40.83 -6.92 -0.30
N GLY A 516 40.59 -8.21 -0.48
CA GLY A 516 41.15 -9.23 0.43
C GLY A 516 40.56 -9.23 1.85
N GLU A 517 39.63 -8.32 2.17
CA GLU A 517 38.84 -8.35 3.40
C GLU A 517 37.89 -9.56 3.45
N LYS A 518 37.71 -10.13 4.63
CA LYS A 518 36.75 -11.21 4.85
C LYS A 518 35.31 -10.67 4.87
N ASN A 519 34.40 -11.38 4.21
CA ASN A 519 32.96 -11.12 4.21
C ASN A 519 32.53 -9.71 3.69
N PRO A 520 32.83 -9.36 2.42
CA PRO A 520 32.41 -8.08 1.82
C PRO A 520 30.91 -8.04 1.46
N LYS A 521 30.08 -8.88 2.10
CA LYS A 521 28.64 -9.00 1.81
C LYS A 521 27.91 -7.65 1.97
N TRP A 522 28.33 -6.82 2.91
CA TRP A 522 27.68 -5.52 3.15
C TRP A 522 27.87 -4.51 2.01
N LEU A 523 28.81 -4.74 1.07
CA LEU A 523 28.83 -3.99 -0.19
C LEU A 523 27.59 -4.27 -1.06
N GLN A 524 26.86 -5.36 -0.83
CA GLN A 524 25.60 -5.67 -1.52
C GLN A 524 24.38 -5.01 -0.89
N ASP A 525 24.54 -4.24 0.19
CA ASP A 525 23.42 -3.49 0.78
C ASP A 525 22.82 -2.53 -0.27
N ASP A 526 21.49 -2.43 -0.29
CA ASP A 526 20.82 -1.63 -1.31
C ASP A 526 21.24 -0.16 -1.28
N TYR A 527 21.46 0.46 -0.11
CA TYR A 527 21.92 1.86 -0.07
C TYR A 527 23.26 2.05 -0.81
N VAL A 528 24.14 1.04 -0.78
CA VAL A 528 25.43 1.03 -1.50
C VAL A 528 25.19 0.95 -3.00
N LYS A 529 24.25 0.11 -3.43
CA LYS A 529 23.85 -0.02 -4.85
C LYS A 529 23.23 1.26 -5.38
N PHE A 530 22.42 1.96 -4.58
CA PHE A 530 21.85 3.25 -4.93
C PHE A 530 22.90 4.37 -5.00
N ILE A 531 23.89 4.38 -4.10
CA ILE A 531 25.06 5.25 -4.25
C ILE A 531 25.80 4.91 -5.55
N ARG A 532 26.01 3.62 -5.86
CA ARG A 532 26.69 3.20 -7.09
C ARG A 532 25.94 3.63 -8.36
N PHE A 533 24.62 3.46 -8.39
CA PHE A 533 23.76 3.96 -9.46
C PHE A 533 23.91 5.48 -9.63
N SER A 534 23.86 6.22 -8.52
CA SER A 534 23.95 7.68 -8.54
C SER A 534 25.32 8.18 -9.00
N GLN A 535 26.40 7.54 -8.54
CA GLN A 535 27.77 7.78 -9.00
C GLN A 535 27.89 7.52 -10.50
N TRP A 536 27.42 6.36 -10.98
CA TRP A 536 27.42 6.03 -12.41
C TRP A 536 26.66 7.07 -13.23
N LYS A 537 25.50 7.52 -12.75
CA LYS A 537 24.66 8.51 -13.45
C LYS A 537 25.33 9.89 -13.53
N ILE A 538 25.94 10.35 -12.44
CA ILE A 538 26.67 11.63 -12.41
C ILE A 538 27.97 11.55 -13.23
N ASP A 539 28.67 10.41 -13.22
CA ASP A 539 29.86 10.22 -14.05
C ASP A 539 29.52 10.27 -15.54
N GLN A 540 28.38 9.72 -15.96
CA GLN A 540 27.87 9.84 -17.33
C GLN A 540 27.49 11.28 -17.70
N ALA A 541 26.87 12.02 -16.78
CA ALA A 541 26.52 13.43 -17.00
C ALA A 541 27.77 14.33 -17.05
N GLY A 542 28.87 13.93 -16.39
CA GLY A 542 30.13 14.66 -16.33
C GLY A 542 30.18 15.76 -15.27
N GLU A 543 29.02 16.16 -14.73
CA GLU A 543 28.88 17.07 -13.58
C GLU A 543 27.59 16.74 -12.82
N GLY A 544 27.54 17.08 -11.54
CA GLY A 544 26.34 16.88 -10.72
C GLY A 544 26.61 16.86 -9.23
N VAL A 545 25.53 16.83 -8.46
CA VAL A 545 25.55 16.73 -7.00
C VAL A 545 24.61 15.64 -6.51
N LEU A 546 25.12 14.81 -5.61
CA LEU A 546 24.38 13.81 -4.85
C LEU A 546 24.10 14.34 -3.44
N GLY A 547 22.89 14.17 -2.91
CA GLY A 547 22.52 14.46 -1.52
C GLY A 547 21.66 13.35 -0.91
N PHE A 548 22.25 12.45 -0.13
CA PHE A 548 21.54 11.31 0.47
C PHE A 548 21.62 11.30 2.00
N ILE A 549 20.64 10.65 2.63
CA ILE A 549 20.80 10.06 3.95
C ILE A 549 20.93 8.54 3.83
N THR A 550 21.96 7.95 4.42
CA THR A 550 22.27 6.51 4.31
C THR A 550 22.73 5.93 5.63
N ASN A 551 22.79 4.60 5.72
CA ASN A 551 23.51 3.92 6.80
C ASN A 551 25.00 4.35 6.80
N HIS A 552 25.52 4.77 7.94
CA HIS A 552 26.87 5.34 8.08
C HIS A 552 28.00 4.30 8.09
N SER A 553 27.69 3.00 8.00
CA SER A 553 28.68 1.91 8.15
C SER A 553 29.85 1.98 7.16
N TYR A 554 29.67 2.57 5.97
CA TYR A 554 30.74 2.72 4.99
C TYR A 554 31.78 3.78 5.36
N LEU A 555 31.56 4.60 6.40
CA LEU A 555 32.51 5.61 6.84
C LEU A 555 33.76 4.99 7.44
N ASP A 556 33.61 4.01 8.34
CA ASP A 556 34.72 3.42 9.09
C ASP A 556 35.02 1.95 8.76
N ASN A 557 34.06 1.21 8.20
CA ASN A 557 34.23 -0.22 7.99
C ASN A 557 35.31 -0.53 6.92
N PRO A 558 36.31 -1.40 7.22
CA PRO A 558 37.35 -1.79 6.27
C PRO A 558 36.83 -2.37 4.96
N THR A 559 35.72 -3.12 4.95
CA THR A 559 35.18 -3.73 3.72
C THR A 559 34.71 -2.72 2.68
N PHE A 560 34.56 -1.44 3.08
CA PHE A 560 34.08 -0.35 2.22
C PHE A 560 35.22 0.54 1.69
N ARG A 561 36.48 0.22 1.96
CA ARG A 561 37.61 1.05 1.50
C ARG A 561 37.69 1.19 -0.03
N GLY A 562 37.28 0.16 -0.76
CA GLY A 562 37.18 0.20 -2.24
C GLY A 562 36.09 1.16 -2.71
N MET A 563 34.91 1.11 -2.09
CA MET A 563 33.84 2.10 -2.30
C MET A 563 34.34 3.52 -2.02
N ARG A 564 34.93 3.79 -0.85
CA ARG A 564 35.45 5.13 -0.50
C ARG A 564 36.46 5.63 -1.54
N LYS A 565 37.39 4.77 -1.98
CA LYS A 565 38.36 5.09 -3.03
C LYS A 565 37.71 5.42 -4.37
N SER A 566 36.73 4.62 -4.81
CA SER A 566 35.97 4.87 -6.05
C SER A 566 35.23 6.22 -5.98
N LEU A 567 34.55 6.52 -4.88
CA LEU A 567 33.85 7.80 -4.69
C LEU A 567 34.80 9.00 -4.71
N MET A 568 35.96 8.89 -4.03
CA MET A 568 37.01 9.93 -4.05
C MET A 568 37.64 10.13 -5.42
N ASN A 569 37.53 9.16 -6.34
CA ASN A 569 37.99 9.31 -7.72
C ASN A 569 36.93 9.96 -8.61
N SER A 570 35.63 9.74 -8.34
CA SER A 570 34.53 10.30 -9.14
C SER A 570 34.17 11.75 -8.76
N PHE A 571 34.20 12.08 -7.47
CA PHE A 571 33.74 13.37 -6.93
C PHE A 571 34.89 14.28 -6.51
N ASP A 572 34.72 15.59 -6.67
CA ASP A 572 35.72 16.62 -6.34
C ASP A 572 35.59 17.14 -4.90
N GLU A 573 34.36 17.21 -4.38
CA GLU A 573 34.09 17.58 -2.99
C GLU A 573 33.10 16.60 -2.36
N ILE A 574 33.43 16.09 -1.17
CA ILE A 574 32.57 15.19 -0.40
C ILE A 574 32.35 15.82 0.98
N TYR A 575 31.10 16.06 1.35
CA TYR A 575 30.67 16.54 2.66
C TYR A 575 29.92 15.42 3.38
N ILE A 576 30.31 15.11 4.60
CA ILE A 576 29.71 14.08 5.44
C ILE A 576 29.27 14.73 6.74
N LEU A 577 28.02 14.48 7.11
CA LEU A 577 27.48 14.79 8.44
C LEU A 577 27.03 13.46 9.05
N ASP A 578 27.89 12.87 9.89
CA ASP A 578 27.54 11.67 10.64
C ASP A 578 26.55 12.03 11.75
N LEU A 579 25.35 11.45 11.69
CA LEU A 579 24.30 11.66 12.68
C LEU A 579 24.35 10.60 13.79
N HIS A 580 25.31 9.67 13.74
CA HIS A 580 25.48 8.60 14.72
C HIS A 580 24.19 7.79 14.92
N GLY A 581 23.77 7.55 16.17
CA GLY A 581 22.59 6.77 16.50
C GLY A 581 22.75 5.26 16.31
N ASN A 582 23.99 4.73 16.24
CA ASN A 582 24.25 3.31 16.11
C ASN A 582 24.17 2.59 17.46
N SER A 583 22.97 2.10 17.78
CA SER A 583 22.75 1.33 18.99
C SER A 583 23.53 0.00 19.05
N LEU A 584 23.87 -0.60 17.89
CA LEU A 584 24.65 -1.84 17.83
C LEU A 584 26.12 -1.60 18.21
N LYS A 585 26.67 -0.44 17.86
CA LYS A 585 27.98 0.05 18.32
C LYS A 585 27.96 0.63 19.74
N LYS A 586 26.76 0.82 20.32
CA LYS A 586 26.56 1.47 21.64
C LYS A 586 27.14 2.88 21.68
N GLU A 587 26.91 3.65 20.62
CA GLU A 587 27.28 5.06 20.57
C GLU A 587 26.63 5.86 21.70
N LYS A 588 27.33 6.91 22.14
CA LYS A 588 26.91 7.78 23.24
C LYS A 588 27.07 9.23 22.84
N SER A 589 26.12 10.04 23.27
CA SER A 589 26.20 11.49 23.16
C SER A 589 27.36 12.03 24.04
N PRO A 590 27.86 13.26 23.79
CA PRO A 590 28.97 13.83 24.55
C PRO A 590 28.77 13.93 26.06
N ASP A 591 27.52 14.00 26.52
CA ASP A 591 27.13 14.00 27.94
C ASP A 591 27.04 12.58 28.55
N GLY A 592 27.31 11.54 27.76
CA GLY A 592 27.29 10.14 28.16
C GLY A 592 25.92 9.45 28.06
N SER A 593 24.87 10.16 27.63
CA SER A 593 23.56 9.55 27.34
C SER A 593 23.64 8.61 26.14
N LYS A 594 22.59 7.80 25.95
CA LYS A 594 22.46 7.00 24.74
C LYS A 594 22.32 7.94 23.55
N ASP A 595 23.06 7.65 22.48
CA ASP A 595 22.88 8.34 21.22
C ASP A 595 21.66 7.76 20.50
N GLU A 596 20.62 8.57 20.30
CA GLU A 596 19.36 8.14 19.70
C GLU A 596 19.37 8.43 18.20
N ASN A 597 18.94 7.42 17.43
CA ASN A 597 18.88 7.55 15.99
C ASN A 597 17.74 8.47 15.56
N VAL A 598 17.96 9.26 14.51
CA VAL A 598 16.93 10.14 13.92
C VAL A 598 15.77 9.36 13.30
N PHE A 599 15.97 8.08 13.00
CA PHE A 599 14.94 7.10 12.65
C PHE A 599 14.72 6.12 13.81
N ASP A 600 13.57 5.46 13.84
CA ASP A 600 13.29 4.36 14.76
C ASP A 600 13.94 3.04 14.29
N ILE A 601 15.28 3.04 14.19
CA ILE A 601 16.14 1.92 13.73
C ILE A 601 17.41 1.76 14.59
N GLN A 602 18.15 0.67 14.37
CA GLN A 602 19.34 0.34 15.15
C GLN A 602 20.66 0.79 14.54
N GLN A 603 20.75 0.86 13.21
CA GLN A 603 21.95 1.22 12.46
C GLN A 603 22.13 2.73 12.44
N GLY A 604 23.34 3.23 12.67
CA GLY A 604 23.61 4.66 12.57
C GLY A 604 23.53 5.19 11.14
N VAL A 605 23.29 6.49 11.01
CA VAL A 605 23.01 7.14 9.71
C VAL A 605 23.85 8.39 9.50
N ALA A 606 24.12 8.72 8.24
CA ALA A 606 24.87 9.90 7.85
C ALA A 606 24.19 10.59 6.66
N ILE A 607 24.26 11.92 6.64
CA ILE A 607 23.91 12.72 5.48
C ILE A 607 25.19 12.98 4.68
N VAL A 608 25.13 12.79 3.37
CA VAL A 608 26.26 13.03 2.48
C VAL A 608 25.91 13.88 1.28
N PHE A 609 26.80 14.82 0.97
CA PHE A 609 26.80 15.56 -0.28
C PHE A 609 28.06 15.23 -1.07
N MET A 610 27.93 14.83 -2.33
CA MET A 610 29.07 14.54 -3.20
C MET A 610 28.94 15.35 -4.49
N ILE A 611 29.95 16.17 -4.79
CA ILE A 611 29.92 17.17 -5.86
C ILE A 611 30.94 16.80 -6.93
N LYS A 612 30.50 16.74 -8.17
CA LYS A 612 31.33 16.61 -9.38
C LYS A 612 31.19 17.86 -10.23
N TYR A 613 32.30 18.52 -10.53
CA TYR A 613 32.35 19.66 -11.43
C TYR A 613 32.71 19.23 -12.84
N LYS A 614 32.20 19.96 -13.84
CA LYS A 614 32.55 19.77 -15.26
C LYS A 614 34.06 19.83 -15.55
N LYS A 615 34.78 20.65 -14.78
CA LYS A 615 36.24 20.70 -14.77
C LYS A 615 36.72 20.16 -13.43
N THR A 616 37.45 19.05 -13.47
CA THR A 616 38.00 18.40 -12.28
C THR A 616 38.74 19.41 -11.40
N LYS A 617 38.42 19.39 -10.10
CA LYS A 617 39.10 20.18 -9.09
C LYS A 617 39.92 19.26 -8.18
N LYS A 618 40.77 19.85 -7.35
CA LYS A 618 41.48 19.09 -6.32
C LYS A 618 40.46 18.52 -5.32
N LEU A 619 40.51 17.21 -5.11
CA LEU A 619 39.66 16.50 -4.14
C LEU A 619 39.72 17.17 -2.76
N LYS A 620 38.54 17.39 -2.16
CA LYS A 620 38.38 17.79 -0.75
C LYS A 620 37.33 16.92 -0.07
N VAL A 621 37.64 16.46 1.12
CA VAL A 621 36.71 15.72 1.98
C VAL A 621 36.50 16.53 3.26
N HIS A 622 35.24 16.81 3.57
CA HIS A 622 34.76 17.49 4.76
C HIS A 622 33.93 16.48 5.53
N ALA A 623 34.39 16.07 6.72
CA ALA A 623 33.74 15.04 7.53
C ALA A 623 33.70 15.48 8.99
#